data_AF-A0A6G9Y4Y7-F1
#
_entry.id   AF-A0A6G9Y4Y7-F1
#
_cell.length_a   1.000
_cell.length_b   1.000
_cell.length_c   1.000
_cell.angle_alpha   90.00
_cell.angle_beta   90.00
_cell.angle_gamma   90.00
#
_symmetry.space_group_name_H-M   'P 1'
#
loop_
_entity.id
_entity.type
_entity.pdbx_description
1 polymer ?
#
loop_
_entity_poly.entity_id
_entity_poly.type
_entity_poly.pdbx_seq_one_letter_code
_entity_poly.pdbx_strand_id
1 'polypeptide(L)'
;MNDFTFPTPYRVKHLEYKETLLPNGRPKPEWIDRGMKPVIGWNPPDSRPGGDKFAGPNRVVVELELLAPPDFGPVGHLDKIILPDGKERLVIGAPEDYGTGPFDFHPGMIINLRLTQG
;
A
#
# COMPACT_ATOMS: atom_id res chain seq x y z
N MET A 1 -13.61 -25.40 7.01
CA MET A 1 -12.85 -24.61 8.00
C MET A 1 -13.23 -23.17 7.75
N ASN A 2 -13.57 -22.41 8.79
CA ASN A 2 -13.86 -20.98 8.60
C ASN A 2 -12.52 -20.29 8.30
N ASP A 3 -12.40 -19.69 7.13
CA ASP A 3 -11.26 -18.86 6.76
C ASP A 3 -11.13 -17.76 7.82
N PHE A 4 -10.01 -17.74 8.53
CA PHE A 4 -9.72 -16.70 9.51
C PHE A 4 -9.41 -15.41 8.76
N THR A 5 -10.44 -14.61 8.49
CA THR A 5 -10.29 -13.31 7.86
C THR A 5 -10.34 -12.21 8.92
N PHE A 6 -9.35 -11.33 8.93
CA PHE A 6 -9.38 -10.14 9.77
C PHE A 6 -10.53 -9.22 9.34
N PRO A 7 -11.26 -8.60 10.29
CA PRO A 7 -12.29 -7.65 9.95
C PRO A 7 -11.68 -6.45 9.20
N THR A 8 -12.41 -5.93 8.22
CA THR A 8 -12.00 -4.77 7.42
C THR A 8 -12.96 -3.59 7.64
N PRO A 9 -12.91 -2.95 8.83
CA PRO A 9 -13.88 -1.92 9.21
C PRO A 9 -13.72 -0.62 8.42
N TYR A 10 -12.60 -0.44 7.71
CA TYR A 10 -12.30 0.78 6.98
C TYR A 10 -12.22 0.55 5.47
N ARG A 11 -12.34 1.63 4.71
CA ARG A 11 -12.13 1.63 3.26
C ARG A 11 -11.21 2.76 2.86
N VAL A 12 -10.38 2.51 1.85
CA VAL A 12 -9.45 3.49 1.27
C VAL A 12 -9.67 3.55 -0.24
N LYS A 13 -9.40 4.70 -0.86
CA LYS A 13 -9.42 4.80 -2.32
C LYS A 13 -8.06 4.37 -2.87
N HIS A 14 -8.06 3.53 -3.90
CA HIS A 14 -6.86 3.07 -4.58
C HIS A 14 -6.79 3.66 -5.98
N LEU A 15 -5.67 4.31 -6.32
CA LEU A 15 -5.37 4.73 -7.69
C LEU A 15 -4.09 4.04 -8.17
N GLU A 16 -4.22 3.24 -9.23
CA GLU A 16 -3.10 2.50 -9.82
C GLU A 16 -2.25 3.44 -10.69
N TYR A 17 -0.95 3.46 -10.46
CA TYR A 17 0.01 4.16 -11.27
C TYR A 17 0.21 3.47 -12.62
N LYS A 18 0.12 4.26 -13.69
CA LYS A 18 0.57 3.87 -15.02
C LYS A 18 1.45 4.96 -15.59
N GLU A 19 2.51 4.52 -16.26
CA GLU A 19 3.33 5.40 -17.06
C GLU A 19 2.95 5.21 -18.53
N THR A 20 2.43 6.26 -19.15
CA THR A 20 2.18 6.29 -20.58
C THR A 20 3.20 7.18 -21.27
N LEU A 21 3.53 6.88 -22.53
CA LEU A 21 4.43 7.73 -23.31
C LEU A 21 3.62 8.77 -24.08
N LEU A 22 4.02 10.03 -23.96
CA LEU A 22 3.54 11.09 -24.81
C LEU A 22 4.06 10.90 -26.25
N PRO A 23 3.45 11.55 -27.27
CA PRO A 23 3.94 11.51 -28.65
C PRO A 23 5.40 11.96 -28.81
N ASN A 24 5.91 12.76 -27.88
CA ASN A 24 7.30 13.21 -27.83
C ASN A 24 8.24 12.24 -27.08
N GLY A 25 7.77 11.04 -26.72
CA GLY A 25 8.53 10.01 -26.02
C GLY A 25 8.76 10.26 -24.52
N ARG A 26 8.20 11.33 -23.95
CA ARG A 26 8.33 11.60 -22.51
C ARG A 26 7.34 10.75 -21.70
N PRO A 27 7.74 10.22 -20.54
CA PRO A 27 6.83 9.55 -19.64
C PRO A 27 5.82 10.56 -19.07
N LYS A 28 4.56 10.14 -19.02
CA LYS A 28 3.47 10.85 -18.38
C LYS A 28 2.88 9.94 -17.31
N PRO A 29 2.95 10.35 -16.02
CA PRO A 29 2.32 9.60 -14.96
C PRO A 29 0.80 9.77 -15.02
N GLU A 30 0.08 8.67 -14.91
CA GLU A 30 -1.37 8.63 -14.85
C GLU A 30 -1.79 7.73 -13.69
N TRP A 31 -2.88 8.10 -13.01
CA TRP A 31 -3.43 7.32 -11.90
C TRP A 31 -4.85 6.90 -12.23
N ILE A 32 -5.07 5.59 -12.34
CA ILE A 32 -6.36 4.99 -12.69
C ILE A 32 -7.11 4.64 -11.42
N ASP A 33 -8.32 5.17 -11.29
CA ASP A 33 -9.19 4.89 -10.15
C ASP A 33 -9.61 3.41 -10.12
N ARG A 34 -9.20 2.70 -9.05
CA ARG A 34 -9.59 1.31 -8.77
C ARG A 34 -10.70 1.21 -7.72
N GLY A 35 -11.27 2.35 -7.32
CA GLY A 35 -12.38 2.43 -6.39
C GLY A 35 -11.97 2.28 -4.92
N MET A 36 -12.98 2.07 -4.09
CA MET A 36 -12.84 1.94 -2.64
C MET A 36 -12.55 0.48 -2.25
N LYS A 37 -11.40 0.23 -1.64
CA LYS A 37 -10.97 -1.10 -1.18
C LYS A 37 -11.06 -1.24 0.35
N PRO A 38 -11.47 -2.41 0.86
CA PRO A 38 -11.51 -2.68 2.30
C PRO A 38 -10.08 -2.80 2.87
N VAL A 39 -9.87 -2.33 4.09
CA VAL A 39 -8.59 -2.46 4.82
C VAL A 39 -8.82 -2.81 6.28
N ILE A 40 -7.85 -3.49 6.88
CA ILE A 40 -7.86 -3.87 8.29
C ILE A 40 -7.63 -2.62 9.16
N GLY A 41 -6.70 -1.76 8.73
CA GLY A 41 -6.35 -0.53 9.43
C GLY A 41 -5.04 0.06 8.90
N TRP A 42 -4.50 1.04 9.64
CA TRP A 42 -3.19 1.60 9.38
C TRP A 42 -2.55 2.07 10.69
N ASN A 43 -1.22 2.07 10.73
CA ASN A 43 -0.43 2.43 11.90
C ASN A 43 0.82 3.22 11.48
N PRO A 44 1.41 4.01 12.39
CA PRO A 44 2.79 4.46 12.22
C PRO A 44 3.71 3.24 11.98
N PRO A 45 4.80 3.40 11.22
CA PRO A 45 5.75 2.32 11.03
C PRO A 45 6.28 1.83 12.38
N ASP A 46 6.55 0.53 12.46
CA ASP A 46 7.17 -0.07 13.64
C ASP A 46 8.49 0.65 13.99
N SER A 47 8.54 1.27 15.17
CA SER A 47 9.62 2.20 15.57
C SER A 47 10.63 1.58 16.55
N ARG A 48 10.79 0.25 16.57
CA ARG A 48 11.80 -0.42 17.42
C ARG A 48 13.22 0.16 17.15
N PRO A 49 14.15 0.20 18.11
CA PRO A 49 15.50 0.73 17.89
C PRO A 49 16.22 0.00 16.74
N GLY A 50 16.65 0.73 15.70
CA GLY A 50 17.14 0.17 14.42
C GLY A 50 16.04 -0.16 13.40
N GLY A 51 14.79 0.19 13.72
CA GLY A 51 13.56 -0.12 13.00
C GLY A 51 12.98 1.05 12.22
N ASP A 52 13.76 2.10 11.91
CA ASP A 52 13.36 2.99 10.83
C ASP A 52 13.16 2.12 9.58
N LYS A 53 11.89 1.89 9.22
CA LYS A 53 11.55 1.01 8.12
C LYS A 53 11.86 1.75 6.83
N PHE A 54 13.03 1.48 6.29
CA PHE A 54 13.46 1.98 5.00
C PHE A 54 12.95 1.05 3.90
N ALA A 55 12.16 1.58 2.98
CA ALA A 55 11.76 0.82 1.81
C ALA A 55 12.75 1.03 0.65
N GLY A 56 13.34 -0.07 0.18
CA GLY A 56 14.30 -0.09 -0.93
C GLY A 56 15.70 0.45 -0.59
N PRO A 57 16.65 0.40 -1.54
CA PRO A 57 18.05 0.79 -1.32
C PRO A 57 18.25 2.28 -1.04
N ASN A 58 17.29 3.13 -1.44
CA ASN A 58 17.39 4.59 -1.40
C ASN A 58 16.84 5.23 -0.11
N ARG A 59 16.58 4.44 0.94
CA ARG A 59 16.13 4.92 2.28
C ARG A 59 14.98 5.92 2.21
N VAL A 60 13.89 5.54 1.55
CA VAL A 60 12.66 6.33 1.61
C VAL A 60 12.00 6.10 2.96
N VAL A 61 11.70 7.20 3.66
CA VAL A 61 11.00 7.16 4.96
C VAL A 61 9.56 6.70 4.73
N VAL A 62 9.22 5.55 5.32
CA VAL A 62 7.83 5.11 5.45
C VAL A 62 7.19 5.92 6.56
N GLU A 63 6.05 6.53 6.28
CA GLU A 63 5.32 7.33 7.27
C GLU A 63 4.12 6.58 7.83
N LEU A 64 3.58 5.63 7.06
CA LEU A 64 2.41 4.87 7.44
C LEU A 64 2.45 3.47 6.84
N GLU A 65 2.05 2.48 7.63
CA GLU A 65 1.82 1.12 7.19
C GLU A 65 0.32 0.90 7.05
N LEU A 66 -0.13 0.50 5.86
CA LEU A 66 -1.50 0.10 5.62
C LEU A 66 -1.63 -1.42 5.70
N LEU A 67 -2.53 -1.89 6.55
CA LEU A 67 -2.81 -3.30 6.75
C LEU A 67 -3.96 -3.70 5.83
N ALA A 68 -3.64 -4.47 4.78
CA ALA A 68 -4.59 -4.86 3.75
C ALA A 68 -4.91 -6.37 3.83
N PRO A 69 -6.18 -6.76 3.62
CA PRO A 69 -6.56 -8.18 3.59
C PRO A 69 -5.95 -8.90 2.36
N PRO A 70 -5.93 -10.24 2.35
CA PRO A 70 -5.39 -11.03 1.22
C PRO A 70 -6.06 -10.73 -0.13
N ASP A 71 -7.35 -10.36 -0.11
CA ASP A 71 -8.15 -10.06 -1.29
C ASP A 71 -8.08 -8.59 -1.75
N PHE A 72 -7.17 -7.78 -1.17
CA PHE A 72 -6.97 -6.38 -1.57
C PHE A 72 -6.60 -6.25 -3.06
N GLY A 73 -6.00 -7.29 -3.64
CA GLY A 73 -5.55 -7.32 -5.04
C GLY A 73 -4.21 -6.61 -5.26
N PRO A 74 -3.79 -6.46 -6.53
CA PRO A 74 -2.46 -5.95 -6.86
C PRO A 74 -2.29 -4.49 -6.45
N VAL A 75 -1.09 -4.19 -5.98
CA VAL A 75 -0.61 -2.85 -5.58
C VAL A 75 0.83 -2.69 -6.05
N GLY A 76 1.06 -1.66 -6.84
CA GLY A 76 2.35 -1.31 -7.41
C GLY A 76 3.03 -0.14 -6.70
N HIS A 77 4.32 0.00 -6.95
CA HIS A 77 5.06 1.19 -6.56
C HIS A 77 4.46 2.44 -7.26
N LEU A 78 4.39 3.57 -6.53
CA LEU A 78 3.79 4.84 -6.96
C LEU A 78 2.26 4.84 -7.10
N ASP A 79 1.58 3.73 -6.82
CA ASP A 79 0.15 3.74 -6.60
C ASP A 79 -0.20 4.74 -5.50
N LYS A 80 -1.37 5.36 -5.59
CA LYS A 80 -1.87 6.28 -4.58
C LYS A 80 -2.93 5.60 -3.72
N ILE A 81 -2.81 5.81 -2.42
CA ILE A 81 -3.82 5.47 -1.45
C ILE A 81 -4.36 6.77 -0.84
N ILE A 82 -5.67 6.92 -0.83
CA ILE A 82 -6.36 8.04 -0.17
C ILE A 82 -7.12 7.47 1.01
N LEU A 83 -6.69 7.85 2.22
CA LEU A 83 -7.33 7.44 3.46
C LEU A 83 -8.59 8.28 3.73
N PRO A 84 -9.42 7.92 4.73
CA PRO A 84 -10.58 8.73 5.12
C PRO A 84 -10.26 10.17 5.53
N ASP A 85 -8.99 10.49 5.86
CA ASP A 85 -8.53 11.86 6.12
C ASP A 85 -8.40 12.72 4.85
N GLY A 86 -8.65 12.15 3.67
CA GLY A 86 -8.57 12.81 2.37
C GLY A 86 -7.14 13.03 1.88
N LYS A 87 -6.11 12.63 2.64
CA LYS A 87 -4.71 12.84 2.23
C LYS A 87 -4.24 11.73 1.31
N GLU A 88 -3.62 12.12 0.20
CA GLU A 88 -2.98 11.21 -0.73
C GLU A 88 -1.62 10.74 -0.20
N ARG A 89 -1.38 9.45 -0.31
CA ARG A 89 -0.11 8.81 0.03
C ARG A 89 0.35 7.92 -1.12
N LEU A 90 1.65 7.90 -1.39
CA LEU A 90 2.25 7.03 -2.40
C LEU A 90 2.72 5.72 -1.78
N VAL A 91 2.50 4.63 -2.51
CA VAL A 91 3.05 3.31 -2.20
C VAL A 91 4.55 3.29 -2.49
N ILE A 92 5.31 2.79 -1.53
CA ILE A 92 6.76 2.64 -1.62
C ILE A 92 7.12 1.17 -1.73
N GLY A 93 7.86 0.82 -2.79
CA GLY A 93 8.29 -0.55 -3.03
C GLY A 93 7.13 -1.50 -3.31
N ALA A 94 7.39 -2.79 -3.14
CA ALA A 94 6.37 -3.82 -3.21
C ALA A 94 5.69 -4.01 -1.84
N PRO A 95 4.40 -4.40 -1.79
CA PRO A 95 3.76 -4.84 -0.56
C PRO A 95 4.53 -5.98 0.10
N GLU A 96 4.59 -5.98 1.43
CA GLU A 96 5.07 -7.10 2.21
C GLU A 96 3.93 -8.10 2.38
N ASP A 97 3.95 -9.13 1.54
CA ASP A 97 2.94 -10.18 1.52
C ASP A 97 3.26 -11.27 2.56
N TYR A 98 2.29 -11.56 3.42
CA TYR A 98 2.38 -12.60 4.45
C TYR A 98 1.49 -13.81 4.13
N GLY A 99 0.97 -13.92 2.90
CA GLY A 99 0.15 -15.03 2.41
C GLY A 99 0.89 -16.35 2.15
N THR A 100 2.13 -16.51 2.60
CA THR A 100 2.86 -17.79 2.53
C THR A 100 3.24 -18.30 3.92
N GLY A 101 2.45 -17.94 4.94
CA GLY A 101 2.64 -18.36 6.32
C GLY A 101 2.40 -19.86 6.55
N PRO A 102 2.92 -20.43 7.65
CA PRO A 102 2.64 -21.80 8.03
C PRO A 102 1.15 -22.00 8.34
N PHE A 103 0.65 -23.24 8.22
CA PHE A 103 -0.72 -23.64 8.57
C PHE A 103 -1.84 -22.97 7.75
N ASP A 104 -1.57 -22.61 6.50
CA ASP A 104 -2.54 -21.92 5.63
C ASP A 104 -3.01 -20.57 6.23
N PHE A 105 -2.15 -19.95 7.04
CA PHE A 105 -2.41 -18.67 7.66
C PHE A 105 -2.10 -17.53 6.69
N HIS A 106 -3.15 -16.84 6.25
CA HIS A 106 -3.11 -15.75 5.27
C HIS A 106 -3.59 -14.44 5.89
N PRO A 107 -2.76 -13.74 6.70
CA PRO A 107 -3.16 -12.52 7.39
C PRO A 107 -3.32 -11.30 6.46
N GLY A 108 -2.81 -11.37 5.23
CA GLY A 108 -2.83 -10.28 4.26
C GLY A 108 -1.44 -9.69 4.03
N MET A 109 -1.38 -8.38 3.79
CA MET A 109 -0.16 -7.68 3.40
C MET A 109 0.00 -6.32 4.09
N ILE A 110 1.24 -5.87 4.21
CA ILE A 110 1.58 -4.50 4.65
C ILE A 110 1.98 -3.69 3.42
N ILE A 111 1.30 -2.56 3.21
CA ILE A 111 1.61 -1.60 2.15
C ILE A 111 2.26 -0.38 2.79
N ASN A 112 3.52 -0.14 2.45
CA ASN A 112 4.29 0.98 2.98
C ASN A 112 3.94 2.27 2.23
N LEU A 113 3.59 3.32 2.98
CA LEU A 113 3.10 4.59 2.44
C LEU A 113 3.97 5.76 2.89
N ARG A 114 4.11 6.77 2.02
CA ARG A 114 4.59 8.13 2.36
C ARG A 114 3.58 9.18 1.94
N LEU A 115 3.54 10.33 2.61
CA LEU A 115 2.81 11.48 2.07
C LEU A 115 3.29 11.81 0.65
N THR A 116 2.34 12.15 -0.19
CA THR A 116 2.64 12.95 -1.37
C THR A 116 2.95 14.35 -0.85
N GLN A 117 4.15 14.89 -1.11
CA GLN A 117 4.40 16.30 -0.84
C GLN A 117 3.42 17.11 -1.69
N GLY A 118 2.69 18.02 -1.05
CA GLY A 118 1.90 19.03 -1.74
C GLY A 118 2.80 20.06 -2.41
#